data_AF-A0A964ZH56-F1
#
_entry.id   AF-A0A964ZH56-F1
#
_cell.length_a   1.000
_cell.length_b   1.000
_cell.length_c   1.000
_cell.angle_alpha   90.00
_cell.angle_beta   90.00
_cell.angle_gamma   90.00
#
_symmetry.space_group_name_H-M   'P 1'
#
loop_
_entity.id
_entity.type
_entity.pdbx_description
1 polymer ?
#
loop_
_entity_poly.entity_id
_entity_poly.type
_entity_poly.pdbx_seq_one_letter_code
_entity_poly.pdbx_strand_id
1 'polypeptide(L)'
;MERFGLVGLPNAGKSSLYNALTGSNALAAPYPFATKDPNIGMAKVLDPRLDALAEMSKTQKTVYATVEVVDIGGLVEGASKGEGLGNKFLANIREVDAIVFVLRAFADDDIPGPSDPLEHLRVLEIELALADL
;
A
#
# COMPACT_ATOMS: atom_id res chain seq x y z
N MET A 1 -11.55 6.07 8.82
CA MET A 1 -10.08 6.09 8.93
C MET A 1 -9.59 6.00 7.51
N GLU A 2 -8.72 6.91 7.07
CA GLU A 2 -8.31 6.96 5.66
C GLU A 2 -7.47 5.73 5.29
N ARG A 3 -7.76 5.15 4.14
CA ARG A 3 -7.11 3.95 3.55
C ARG A 3 -6.21 4.34 2.40
N PHE A 4 -4.94 3.97 2.51
CA PHE A 4 -3.92 4.17 1.49
C PHE A 4 -3.55 2.82 0.86
N GLY A 5 -3.84 2.64 -0.43
CA GLY A 5 -3.51 1.44 -1.18
C GLY A 5 -2.13 1.51 -1.82
N LEU A 6 -1.22 0.61 -1.42
CA LEU A 6 0.08 0.47 -2.05
C LEU A 6 -0.06 -0.27 -3.39
N VAL A 7 0.30 0.38 -4.49
CA VAL A 7 0.18 -0.15 -5.85
C VAL A 7 1.53 -0.07 -6.55
N GLY A 8 1.88 -1.10 -7.32
CA GLY A 8 3.18 -1.19 -7.98
C GLY A 8 3.38 -2.54 -8.66
N LEU A 9 4.32 -2.59 -9.60
CA LEU A 9 4.67 -3.83 -10.30
C LEU A 9 5.22 -4.90 -9.34
N PRO A 10 5.26 -6.18 -9.75
CA PRO A 10 5.97 -7.22 -9.01
C PRO A 10 7.39 -6.77 -8.62
N ASN A 11 7.85 -7.14 -7.43
CA ASN A 11 9.18 -6.81 -6.90
C ASN A 11 9.49 -5.32 -6.68
N ALA A 12 8.52 -4.41 -6.80
CA ALA A 12 8.74 -2.98 -6.51
C ALA A 12 9.00 -2.64 -5.03
N GLY A 13 8.85 -3.61 -4.12
CA GLY A 13 9.07 -3.41 -2.68
C GLY A 13 7.83 -3.07 -1.85
N LYS A 14 6.62 -3.25 -2.40
CA LYS A 14 5.33 -2.97 -1.73
C LYS A 14 5.21 -3.60 -0.34
N SER A 15 5.38 -4.92 -0.23
CA SER A 15 5.22 -5.63 1.03
C SER A 15 6.33 -5.26 2.03
N SER A 16 7.53 -4.92 1.56
CA SER A 16 8.60 -4.40 2.42
C SER A 16 8.24 -3.04 3.01
N LEU A 17 7.70 -2.12 2.20
CA LEU A 17 7.21 -0.82 2.65
C LEU A 17 6.01 -0.98 3.60
N TYR A 18 5.05 -1.84 3.27
CA TYR A 18 3.93 -2.18 4.14
C TYR A 18 4.40 -2.65 5.53
N ASN A 19 5.34 -3.59 5.57
CA ASN A 19 5.88 -4.11 6.82
C ASN A 19 6.62 -3.05 7.63
N ALA A 20 7.34 -2.14 6.96
CA ALA A 20 8.03 -1.03 7.60
C ALA A 20 7.04 -0.01 8.21
N LEU A 21 5.94 0.30 7.50
CA LEU A 21 4.93 1.25 7.96
C LEU A 21 4.05 0.69 9.09
N THR A 22 3.73 -0.60 9.03
CA THR A 22 2.81 -1.27 9.97
C THR A 22 3.54 -1.94 11.14
N GLY A 23 4.86 -2.08 11.03
CA GLY A 23 5.74 -2.60 12.07
C GLY A 23 5.55 -4.08 12.35
N SER A 24 5.79 -4.97 11.36
CA SER A 24 5.94 -6.45 11.43
C SER A 24 4.92 -7.31 12.21
N ASN A 25 3.99 -6.70 12.94
CA ASN A 25 2.88 -7.29 13.68
C ASN A 25 1.67 -6.44 13.34
N ALA A 26 1.22 -6.54 12.08
CA ALA A 26 -0.11 -6.11 11.74
C ALA A 26 -1.03 -6.74 12.79
N LEU A 27 -1.57 -5.92 13.69
CA LEU A 27 -2.70 -6.29 14.51
C LEU A 27 -3.83 -6.48 13.51
N ALA A 28 -3.87 -7.64 12.88
CA ALA A 28 -5.04 -8.16 12.21
C ALA A 28 -6.07 -8.30 13.34
N ALA A 29 -6.78 -7.21 13.61
CA ALA A 29 -8.02 -7.29 14.37
C ALA A 29 -8.87 -8.32 13.61
N PRO A 30 -9.32 -9.41 14.25
CA PRO A 30 -10.03 -10.46 13.56
C PRO A 30 -11.42 -9.93 13.19
N TYR A 31 -11.56 -9.42 11.96
CA TYR A 31 -12.86 -9.09 11.41
C TYR A 31 -13.51 -10.37 10.85
N PRO A 32 -14.79 -10.68 11.15
CA PRO A 32 -15.34 -12.03 11.02
C PRO A 32 -15.67 -12.50 9.60
N PHE A 33 -15.17 -11.86 8.54
CA PHE A 33 -15.62 -12.10 7.16
C PHE A 33 -14.49 -12.16 6.11
N ALA A 34 -13.25 -12.47 6.52
CA ALA A 34 -12.11 -12.44 5.62
C ALA A 34 -12.07 -13.63 4.63
N THR A 35 -12.75 -13.48 3.50
CA THR A 35 -12.61 -14.34 2.33
C THR A 35 -11.57 -13.76 1.36
N LYS A 36 -10.28 -13.97 1.69
CA LYS A 36 -9.09 -13.51 0.92
C LYS A 36 -8.99 -11.98 0.74
N ASP A 37 -8.95 -11.25 1.85
CA ASP A 37 -8.78 -9.80 1.88
C ASP A 37 -7.32 -9.36 1.67
N PRO A 38 -7.07 -8.15 1.13
CA PRO A 38 -5.73 -7.56 1.07
C PRO A 38 -5.12 -7.42 2.47
N ASN A 39 -3.78 -7.37 2.58
CA ASN A 39 -3.15 -7.14 3.87
C ASN A 39 -3.42 -5.69 4.30
N ILE A 40 -4.19 -5.51 5.38
CA ILE A 40 -4.51 -4.21 5.96
C ILE A 40 -3.74 -4.06 7.28
N GLY A 41 -3.03 -2.95 7.44
CA GLY A 41 -2.29 -2.65 8.66
C GLY A 41 -2.39 -1.17 9.04
N MET A 42 -2.15 -0.87 10.32
CA MET A 42 -2.22 0.49 10.83
C MET A 42 -0.81 1.11 10.87
N ALA A 43 -0.66 2.28 10.25
CA ALA A 43 0.55 3.09 10.36
C ALA A 43 0.30 4.30 11.24
N LYS A 44 1.29 4.65 12.08
CA LYS A 44 1.23 5.87 12.90
C LYS A 44 1.62 7.07 12.07
N VAL A 45 0.87 8.16 12.20
CA VAL A 45 1.26 9.46 11.66
C VAL A 45 2.21 10.11 12.67
N LEU A 46 3.50 10.12 12.34
CA LEU A 46 4.53 10.71 13.19
C LEU A 46 4.43 12.24 13.10
N ASP A 47 4.21 12.89 14.24
CA ASP A 47 4.05 14.33 14.34
C ASP A 47 4.91 14.89 15.48
N PRO A 48 6.04 15.56 15.17
CA PRO A 48 6.92 16.16 16.18
C PRO A 48 6.22 17.14 17.13
N ARG A 49 5.09 17.73 16.72
CA ARG A 49 4.30 18.63 17.57
C ARG A 49 3.63 17.85 18.70
N LEU A 50 3.12 16.66 18.40
CA LEU A 50 2.55 15.78 19.41
C LEU A 50 3.61 15.31 20.39
N ASP A 51 4.82 15.01 19.90
CA ASP A 51 5.95 14.61 20.73
C ASP A 51 6.35 15.71 21.71
N ALA A 52 6.45 16.96 21.23
CA ALA A 52 6.73 18.11 22.09
C ALA A 52 5.66 18.32 23.16
N LEU A 53 4.37 18.18 22.81
CA LEU A 53 3.27 18.30 23.77
C LEU A 53 3.29 17.16 24.81
N ALA A 54 3.64 15.95 24.40
CA ALA A 54 3.77 14.81 25.31
C ALA A 54 4.89 15.04 26.33
N GLU A 55 6.03 15.59 25.88
CA GLU A 55 7.15 15.96 26.75
C GLU A 55 6.77 17.09 27.73
N MET A 56 6.17 18.17 27.22
CA MET A 56 5.74 19.32 28.03
C MET A 56 4.72 18.94 29.10
N SER A 57 3.76 18.08 28.76
CA SER A 57 2.72 17.63 29.67
C SER A 57 3.16 16.49 30.60
N LYS A 58 4.31 15.87 30.32
CA LYS A 58 4.80 14.66 31.02
C LYS A 58 3.77 13.53 31.03
N THR A 59 3.06 13.36 29.92
CA THR A 59 2.04 12.30 29.81
C THR A 59 2.68 10.91 29.94
N GLN A 60 1.97 9.96 30.54
CA GLN A 60 2.40 8.56 30.61
C GLN A 60 2.25 7.82 29.27
N LYS A 61 1.44 8.37 28.35
CA LYS A 61 1.13 7.73 27.07
C LYS A 61 0.93 8.78 25.98
N THR A 62 1.59 8.55 24.84
CA THR A 62 1.36 9.30 23.59
C THR A 62 0.51 8.46 22.65
N VAL A 63 -0.57 9.04 22.13
CA VAL A 63 -1.47 8.38 21.18
C VAL A 63 -1.39 9.13 19.86
N TYR A 64 -0.69 8.54 18.89
CA TYR A 64 -0.57 9.09 17.55
C TYR A 64 -1.88 8.90 16.77
N ALA A 65 -2.16 9.82 15.85
CA ALA A 65 -3.10 9.55 14.78
C ALA A 65 -2.62 8.35 13.95
N THR A 66 -3.56 7.65 13.31
CA THR A 66 -3.25 6.45 12.53
C THR A 66 -3.97 6.49 11.19
N VAL A 67 -3.39 5.82 10.19
CA VAL A 67 -3.99 5.59 8.88
C VAL A 67 -3.96 4.08 8.57
N GLU A 68 -4.89 3.62 7.73
CA GLU A 68 -4.89 2.25 7.23
C GLU A 68 -4.02 2.18 5.97
N VAL A 69 -3.07 1.26 5.93
CA VAL A 69 -2.25 0.96 4.76
C VAL A 69 -2.69 -0.40 4.24
N VAL A 70 -2.98 -0.49 2.95
CA VAL A 70 -3.47 -1.69 2.28
C VAL A 70 -2.43 -2.13 1.26
N ASP A 71 -1.86 -3.33 1.43
CA ASP A 71 -1.00 -3.95 0.41
C ASP A 71 -1.90 -4.58 -0.67
N ILE A 72 -2.04 -3.88 -1.79
CA ILE A 72 -2.78 -4.37 -2.94
C ILE A 72 -1.83 -5.27 -3.73
N GLY A 73 -2.20 -6.55 -3.86
CA GLY A 73 -1.41 -7.55 -4.59
C GLY A 73 -0.94 -7.04 -5.96
N GLY A 74 0.25 -7.48 -6.39
CA GLY A 74 0.90 -6.94 -7.58
C GLY A 74 0.01 -6.97 -8.82
N LEU A 75 0.01 -5.86 -9.57
CA LEU A 75 -0.61 -5.77 -10.89
C LEU A 75 -0.01 -6.86 -11.79
N VAL A 76 -0.86 -7.70 -12.37
CA VAL A 76 -0.49 -8.59 -13.49
C VAL A 76 -0.89 -7.86 -14.77
N GLU A 77 0.00 -7.81 -15.76
CA GLU A 77 -0.31 -7.24 -17.07
C GLU A 77 -1.62 -7.81 -17.62
N GLY A 78 -2.50 -6.95 -18.14
CA GLY A 78 -3.82 -7.36 -18.63
C GLY A 78 -4.93 -7.37 -17.58
N ALA A 79 -4.73 -6.72 -16.43
CA ALA A 79 -5.77 -6.58 -15.41
C ALA A 79 -7.04 -5.90 -15.97
N SER A 80 -6.87 -4.93 -16.87
CA SER A 80 -7.95 -4.23 -17.60
C SER A 80 -8.74 -5.12 -18.57
N LYS A 81 -8.23 -6.30 -18.96
CA LYS A 81 -8.90 -7.21 -19.91
C LYS A 81 -9.91 -8.16 -19.25
N GLY A 82 -10.06 -8.10 -17.92
CA GLY A 82 -11.12 -8.80 -17.20
C GLY A 82 -10.89 -10.29 -16.93
N GLU A 83 -9.68 -10.83 -17.17
CA GLU A 83 -9.35 -12.19 -16.72
C GLU A 83 -9.17 -12.21 -15.20
N GLY A 84 -10.13 -12.83 -14.50
CA GLY A 84 -10.22 -13.19 -13.07
C GLY A 84 -9.38 -12.44 -12.01
N LEU A 85 -8.05 -12.45 -12.13
CA LEU A 85 -7.13 -11.79 -11.20
C LEU A 85 -7.13 -10.26 -11.33
N GLY A 86 -7.35 -9.73 -12.55
CA GLY A 86 -7.40 -8.28 -12.81
C GLY A 86 -8.55 -7.56 -12.12
N ASN A 87 -9.74 -8.16 -12.17
CA ASN A 87 -10.93 -7.59 -11.54
C ASN A 87 -10.83 -7.51 -10.02
N LYS A 88 -10.15 -8.46 -9.38
CA LYS A 88 -9.92 -8.41 -7.92
C LYS A 88 -8.95 -7.30 -7.53
N PHE A 89 -7.93 -7.08 -8.34
CA PHE A 89 -7.00 -5.97 -8.17
C PHE A 89 -7.73 -4.61 -8.26
N LEU A 90 -8.52 -4.41 -9.32
CA LEU A 90 -9.29 -3.18 -9.50
C LEU A 90 -10.37 -2.98 -8.43
N ALA A 91 -11.01 -4.05 -7.98
CA ALA A 91 -11.95 -4.00 -6.86
C ALA A 91 -11.24 -3.50 -5.58
N ASN A 92 -10.06 -4.02 -5.25
CA ASN A 92 -9.30 -3.57 -4.08
C ASN A 92 -8.86 -2.11 -4.18
N ILE A 93 -8.55 -1.61 -5.38
CA ILE A 93 -8.24 -0.19 -5.59
C ILE A 93 -9.47 0.70 -5.35
N ARG A 94 -10.67 0.23 -5.71
CA ARG A 94 -11.91 0.99 -5.48
C ARG A 94 -12.28 1.09 -4.00
N GLU A 95 -11.70 0.25 -3.14
CA GLU A 95 -11.96 0.22 -1.70
C GLU A 95 -10.99 1.08 -0.86
N VAL A 96 -10.04 1.78 -1.51
CA VAL A 96 -9.10 2.70 -0.85
C VAL A 96 -9.42 4.16 -1.16
N ASP A 97 -9.08 5.06 -0.23
CA ASP A 97 -9.32 6.51 -0.37
C ASP A 97 -8.22 7.20 -1.20
N ALA A 98 -7.00 6.63 -1.20
CA ALA A 98 -5.86 7.13 -1.95
C ALA A 98 -4.94 6.01 -2.43
N ILE A 99 -4.34 6.18 -3.60
CA ILE A 99 -3.35 5.26 -4.17
C ILE A 99 -1.94 5.80 -3.91
N VAL A 100 -1.05 4.93 -3.47
CA VAL A 100 0.38 5.20 -3.30
C VAL A 100 1.16 4.34 -4.30
N PHE A 101 1.75 4.97 -5.30
CA PHE A 101 2.60 4.27 -6.26
C PHE A 101 3.97 3.94 -5.69
N VAL A 102 4.29 2.65 -5.67
CA VAL A 102 5.59 2.11 -5.28
C VAL A 102 6.33 1.71 -6.54
N LEU A 103 7.35 2.50 -6.89
CA LEU A 103 8.15 2.35 -8.11
C LEU A 103 9.55 1.86 -7.75
N ARG A 104 10.04 0.84 -8.46
CA ARG A 104 11.42 0.37 -8.27
C ARG A 104 12.38 1.41 -8.86
N ALA A 105 13.30 1.91 -8.04
CA ALA A 105 14.34 2.87 -8.45
C ALA A 105 15.75 2.42 -8.03
N PHE A 106 15.98 1.11 -7.99
CA PHE A 106 17.26 0.51 -7.64
C PHE A 106 17.60 -0.64 -8.60
N ALA A 107 18.89 -0.78 -8.91
CA ALA A 107 19.42 -1.87 -9.72
C ALA A 107 19.77 -3.06 -8.83
N ASP A 108 19.34 -4.25 -9.23
CA ASP A 108 19.64 -5.53 -8.57
C ASP A 108 19.52 -6.63 -9.63
N ASP A 109 20.63 -7.33 -9.90
CA ASP A 109 20.75 -8.36 -10.92
C ASP A 109 19.97 -9.64 -10.55
N ASP A 110 19.68 -9.85 -9.26
CA ASP A 110 18.91 -11.00 -8.77
C ASP A 110 17.40 -10.76 -8.88
N ILE A 111 16.96 -9.55 -9.22
CA ILE A 111 15.54 -9.20 -9.33
C ILE A 111 15.15 -8.98 -10.79
N PRO A 112 14.38 -9.93 -11.39
CA PRO A 112 13.95 -9.83 -12.77
C PRO A 112 12.94 -8.70 -12.99
N GLY A 113 12.93 -8.17 -14.21
CA GLY A 113 11.99 -7.14 -14.68
C GLY A 113 12.64 -5.76 -14.85
N PRO A 114 11.90 -4.81 -15.43
CA PRO A 114 12.39 -3.45 -15.61
C PRO A 114 12.69 -2.81 -14.25
N SER A 115 13.74 -2.00 -14.19
CA SER A 115 14.10 -1.20 -13.00
C SER A 115 13.93 0.30 -13.23
N ASP A 116 13.43 0.70 -14.40
CA ASP A 116 13.10 2.10 -14.71
C ASP A 116 11.76 2.49 -14.03
N PRO A 117 11.77 3.38 -13.03
CA PRO A 117 10.55 3.82 -12.37
C PRO A 117 9.57 4.53 -13.31
N LEU A 118 10.04 5.17 -14.39
CA LEU A 118 9.15 5.85 -15.34
C LEU A 118 8.37 4.86 -16.20
N GLU A 119 9.00 3.75 -16.58
CA GLU A 119 8.31 2.65 -17.26
C GLU A 119 7.25 2.03 -16.33
N HIS A 120 7.59 1.82 -15.06
CA HIS A 120 6.65 1.31 -14.04
C HIS A 120 5.44 2.22 -13.90
N LEU A 121 5.67 3.53 -13.75
CA LEU A 121 4.61 4.52 -13.62
C LEU A 121 3.68 4.49 -14.84
N ARG A 122 4.26 4.47 -16.05
CA ARG A 122 3.50 4.43 -17.31
C ARG A 122 2.59 3.20 -17.39
N VAL A 123 3.10 2.01 -17.03
CA VAL A 123 2.30 0.78 -17.04
C VAL A 123 1.12 0.88 -16.07
N LEU A 124 1.38 1.36 -14.85
CA LEU A 124 0.34 1.52 -13.82
C LEU A 124 -0.73 2.54 -14.25
N GLU A 125 -0.33 3.70 -14.76
CA GLU A 125 -1.25 4.74 -15.23
C GLU A 125 -2.12 4.25 -16.40
N ILE A 126 -1.54 3.52 -17.35
CA ILE A 126 -2.29 2.97 -18.49
C ILE A 126 -3.35 1.96 -18.02
N GLU A 127 -2.98 1.02 -17.15
CA GLU A 127 -3.94 -0.01 -16.68
C GLU A 127 -5.07 0.60 -15.84
N LEU A 128 -4.77 1.63 -15.03
CA LEU A 128 -5.79 2.36 -14.28
C LEU A 128 -6.71 3.18 -15.21
N ALA A 129 -6.15 3.88 -16.20
CA ALA A 129 -6.94 4.63 -17.17
C ALA A 129 -7.82 3.70 -18.02
N LEU A 130 -7.31 2.52 -18.40
CA LEU A 130 -8.11 1.51 -19.12
C LEU A 130 -9.23 0.92 -18.26
N ALA A 131 -9.04 0.83 -16.94
CA ALA A 131 -10.07 0.36 -16.01
C ALA A 131 -11.20 1.38 -15.76
N ASP A 132 -10.94 2.66 -16.03
CA ASP A 132 -11.90 3.75 -15.91
C ASP A 132 -12.76 3.96 -17.16
N LEU A 133 -12.30 3.50 -18.34
CA LEU A 133 -13.04 3.55 -19.62
C LEU A 133 -14.21 2.56 -19.67
#